data_AF-A0A2C6BVS2-F1
#
_entry.id   AF-A0A2C6BVS2-F1
#
_cell.length_a   1.000
_cell.length_b   1.000
_cell.length_c   1.000
_cell.angle_alpha   90.00
_cell.angle_beta   90.00
_cell.angle_gamma   90.00
#
_symmetry.space_group_name_H-M   'P 1'
#
loop_
_entity.id
_entity.type
_entity.pdbx_description
1 polymer ?
#
loop_
_entity_poly.entity_id
_entity_poly.type
_entity_poly.pdbx_seq_one_letter_code
_entity_poly.pdbx_strand_id
1 'polypeptide(L)'
;MNIMTNRPVLLALTFIAALFLVSFPTQAILSGPTGHIQGRAPTAAGGLLLSGPVGDIEDNATVSLLQTPSQFGISADTTELSLTDVDGDLSLSVVVDVPRGSLAWSLDSVPLTASQLNQPFQTDFAGKTLSVVLTVPVITTSVTGVPTSGTQPFTQTYRVNVPARPVVRVNGTSFAIDSAFPTTGFTGATFTLWMNGVDTQTNDRYIWASNQPWVSVLGGQVTLTATPTTATRTVTITATPTAGGPAVTYTFSLARWFMSNGLTKSDGSTSDAWCSTQGAQAPTRQGVTSDIGSGATRGTGSLWGEWGSMPNYGSQWSGDYYWTKDMALSGKRYSVGMTYGSLNLSLPSTLYYTLCVTAL
;
A
#
# COMPACT_ATOMS: atom_id res chain seq x y z
N MET A 1 -115.09 -49.39 -4.43
CA MET A 1 -114.97 -48.17 -3.60
C MET A 1 -114.35 -48.58 -2.28
N ASN A 2 -113.11 -48.13 -2.02
CA ASN A 2 -112.23 -48.38 -0.84
C ASN A 2 -111.89 -49.86 -0.58
N ILE A 3 -110.77 -50.46 -0.99
CA ILE A 3 -109.32 -50.18 -0.99
C ILE A 3 -108.71 -49.91 0.40
N MET A 4 -107.72 -50.77 0.71
CA MET A 4 -106.61 -50.72 1.70
C MET A 4 -106.83 -51.50 3.00
N THR A 5 -105.96 -52.44 3.42
CA THR A 5 -104.91 -53.27 2.77
C THR A 5 -104.48 -54.34 3.80
N ASN A 6 -104.15 -55.53 3.29
CA ASN A 6 -103.66 -56.73 3.99
C ASN A 6 -102.31 -56.58 4.72
N ARG A 7 -102.06 -57.47 5.68
CA ARG A 7 -100.81 -58.25 5.74
C ARG A 7 -101.07 -59.74 6.04
N PRO A 8 -100.65 -60.67 5.17
CA PRO A 8 -100.76 -62.10 5.40
C PRO A 8 -99.45 -62.72 5.91
N VAL A 9 -99.61 -63.89 6.52
CA VAL A 9 -98.61 -64.90 6.84
C VAL A 9 -98.28 -65.70 5.58
N LEU A 10 -97.01 -66.09 5.32
CA LEU A 10 -96.51 -67.45 4.98
C LEU A 10 -95.14 -67.48 4.25
N LEU A 11 -94.39 -68.54 4.56
CA LEU A 11 -93.51 -69.38 3.72
C LEU A 11 -92.03 -69.01 3.39
N ALA A 12 -91.15 -69.89 3.92
CA ALA A 12 -90.01 -70.62 3.32
C ALA A 12 -89.20 -70.01 2.15
N LEU A 13 -87.86 -70.02 2.28
CA LEU A 13 -86.95 -70.69 1.33
C LEU A 13 -85.49 -70.74 1.84
N THR A 14 -84.81 -71.83 1.49
CA THR A 14 -83.41 -72.23 1.70
C THR A 14 -82.36 -71.37 0.97
N PHE A 15 -81.15 -71.22 1.55
CA PHE A 15 -79.92 -71.01 0.77
C PHE A 15 -78.67 -71.58 1.49
N ILE A 16 -77.87 -72.34 0.74
CA ILE A 16 -76.62 -73.01 1.12
C ILE A 16 -75.45 -72.07 0.81
N ALA A 17 -74.46 -71.94 1.71
CA ALA A 17 -73.13 -71.44 1.37
C ALA A 17 -72.06 -72.13 2.22
N ALA A 18 -71.26 -72.98 1.57
CA ALA A 18 -70.13 -73.69 2.13
C ALA A 18 -68.90 -72.78 2.20
N LEU A 19 -68.29 -72.66 3.38
CA LEU A 19 -67.03 -71.93 3.60
C LEU A 19 -65.84 -72.86 3.29
N PHE A 20 -65.26 -72.74 2.10
CA PHE A 20 -63.94 -73.32 1.78
C PHE A 20 -62.86 -72.25 2.04
N LEU A 21 -62.09 -72.42 3.11
CA LEU A 21 -60.88 -71.64 3.37
C LEU A 21 -59.74 -72.14 2.47
N VAL A 22 -59.47 -71.41 1.38
CA VAL A 22 -58.27 -71.60 0.56
C VAL A 22 -57.19 -70.67 1.09
N SER A 23 -56.23 -71.21 1.83
CA SER A 23 -55.01 -70.53 2.23
C SER A 23 -54.03 -70.48 1.06
N PHE A 24 -53.89 -69.31 0.43
CA PHE A 24 -52.78 -69.04 -0.49
C PHE A 24 -51.53 -68.68 0.31
N PRO A 25 -50.38 -69.36 0.13
CA PRO A 25 -49.12 -68.83 0.63
C PRO A 25 -48.76 -67.60 -0.20
N THR A 26 -48.80 -66.41 0.40
CA THR A 26 -48.10 -65.25 -0.15
C THR A 26 -46.61 -65.53 -0.11
N GLN A 27 -46.06 -65.95 -1.25
CA GLN A 27 -44.62 -65.99 -1.48
C GLN A 27 -44.13 -64.54 -1.52
N ALA A 28 -43.47 -64.09 -0.45
CA ALA A 28 -42.67 -62.88 -0.51
C ALA A 28 -41.48 -63.17 -1.43
N ILE A 29 -41.50 -62.60 -2.64
CA ILE A 29 -40.31 -62.59 -3.49
C ILE A 29 -39.31 -61.68 -2.78
N LEU A 30 -38.28 -62.27 -2.17
CA LEU A 30 -37.08 -61.50 -1.85
C LEU A 30 -36.56 -60.95 -3.18
N SER A 31 -36.54 -59.62 -3.32
CA SER A 31 -35.76 -59.01 -4.39
C SER A 31 -34.35 -59.59 -4.29
N GLY A 32 -33.82 -60.12 -5.40
CA GLY A 32 -32.43 -60.58 -5.46
C GLY A 32 -31.48 -59.50 -4.94
N PRO A 33 -30.26 -59.85 -4.52
CA PRO A 33 -29.32 -58.91 -3.92
C PRO A 33 -29.25 -57.65 -4.78
N THR A 34 -29.78 -56.54 -4.25
CA THR A 34 -29.65 -55.24 -4.88
C THR A 34 -28.15 -54.99 -4.98
N GLY A 35 -27.66 -54.75 -6.20
CA GLY A 35 -26.26 -54.40 -6.42
C GLY A 35 -25.82 -53.29 -5.46
N HIS A 36 -24.54 -53.29 -5.10
CA HIS A 36 -23.93 -52.32 -4.19
C HIS A 36 -24.48 -50.90 -4.43
N ILE A 37 -25.15 -50.33 -3.42
CA ILE A 37 -25.46 -48.90 -3.42
C ILE A 37 -24.12 -48.19 -3.29
N GLN A 38 -23.65 -47.59 -4.38
CA GLN A 38 -22.46 -46.75 -4.41
C GLN A 38 -22.87 -45.38 -3.89
N GLY A 39 -22.75 -45.17 -2.58
CA GLY A 39 -22.92 -43.84 -2.00
C GLY A 39 -21.75 -42.93 -2.40
N ARG A 40 -21.92 -41.64 -2.19
CA ARG A 40 -20.96 -40.56 -2.48
C ARG A 40 -20.61 -39.88 -1.16
N ALA A 41 -19.36 -39.46 -1.06
CA ALA A 41 -18.94 -38.65 0.08
C ALA A 41 -19.59 -37.26 -0.01
N PRO A 42 -19.85 -36.60 1.14
CA PRO A 42 -20.26 -35.21 1.14
C PRO A 42 -19.18 -34.33 0.50
N THR A 43 -19.59 -33.21 -0.09
CA THR A 43 -18.70 -32.27 -0.79
C THR A 43 -18.83 -30.86 -0.22
N ALA A 44 -17.79 -30.05 -0.44
CA ALA A 44 -17.78 -28.63 -0.11
C ALA A 44 -17.65 -27.80 -1.39
N ALA A 45 -18.17 -26.57 -1.37
CA ALA A 45 -17.93 -25.56 -2.40
C ALA A 45 -17.87 -24.18 -1.74
N GLY A 46 -17.06 -23.27 -2.28
CA GLY A 46 -16.92 -21.91 -1.73
C GLY A 46 -15.47 -21.42 -1.71
N GLY A 47 -15.22 -20.42 -0.88
CA GLY A 47 -13.94 -19.73 -0.78
C GLY A 47 -13.05 -20.26 0.35
N LEU A 48 -11.73 -20.17 0.16
CA LEU A 48 -10.75 -20.25 1.24
C LEU A 48 -10.37 -18.84 1.69
N LEU A 49 -10.09 -18.68 2.97
CA LEU A 49 -9.65 -17.41 3.55
C LEU A 49 -8.12 -17.39 3.75
N LEU A 50 -7.50 -16.27 3.39
CA LEU A 50 -6.08 -16.00 3.61
C LEU A 50 -5.92 -15.36 4.99
N SER A 51 -5.15 -15.99 5.88
CA SER A 51 -4.91 -15.45 7.22
C SER A 51 -3.69 -14.53 7.22
N GLY A 52 -3.82 -13.33 7.78
CA GLY A 52 -2.73 -12.39 8.03
C GLY A 52 -2.41 -12.23 9.53
N PRO A 53 -1.43 -11.36 9.87
CA PRO A 53 -1.01 -11.14 11.26
C PRO A 53 -2.08 -10.55 12.19
N VAL A 54 -3.14 -9.97 11.62
CA VAL A 54 -4.21 -9.28 12.35
C VAL A 54 -5.58 -9.92 12.07
N GLY A 55 -5.58 -11.21 11.70
CA GLY A 55 -6.77 -11.95 11.27
C GLY A 55 -6.83 -12.16 9.77
N ASP A 56 -7.96 -12.68 9.31
CA ASP A 56 -8.17 -12.99 7.89
C ASP A 56 -8.24 -11.71 7.06
N ILE A 57 -7.69 -11.78 5.84
CA ILE A 57 -7.62 -10.65 4.92
C ILE A 57 -8.43 -10.92 3.67
N GLU A 58 -9.08 -9.87 3.16
CA GLU A 58 -9.85 -9.91 1.93
C GLU A 58 -8.94 -9.87 0.68
N ASP A 59 -9.47 -10.29 -0.46
CA ASP A 59 -8.80 -10.11 -1.75
C ASP A 59 -8.58 -8.61 -2.03
N ASN A 60 -7.39 -8.24 -2.50
CA ASN A 60 -6.92 -6.86 -2.71
C ASN A 60 -6.69 -6.05 -1.42
N ALA A 61 -6.60 -6.70 -0.25
CA ALA A 61 -6.21 -6.02 0.98
C ALA A 61 -4.84 -5.32 0.85
N THR A 62 -4.71 -4.16 1.50
CA THR A 62 -3.43 -3.45 1.61
C THR A 62 -2.69 -3.92 2.85
N VAL A 63 -1.45 -4.37 2.69
CA VAL A 63 -0.61 -4.87 3.78
C VAL A 63 0.34 -3.81 4.33
N SER A 64 0.87 -4.06 5.52
CA SER A 64 1.87 -3.17 6.12
C SER A 64 3.24 -3.34 5.46
N LEU A 65 3.93 -2.22 5.23
CA LEU A 65 5.31 -2.18 4.72
C LEU A 65 6.31 -3.02 5.56
N LEU A 66 6.02 -3.20 6.85
CA LEU A 66 6.88 -3.91 7.80
C LEU A 66 6.57 -5.41 7.90
N GLN A 67 5.46 -5.89 7.33
CA GLN A 67 5.13 -7.30 7.30
C GLN A 67 5.96 -8.05 6.26
N THR A 68 6.04 -9.37 6.39
CA THR A 68 6.70 -10.27 5.43
C THR A 68 5.69 -11.26 4.84
N PRO A 69 5.87 -11.75 3.60
CA PRO A 69 5.01 -12.81 3.04
C PRO A 69 4.88 -14.06 3.93
N SER A 70 5.96 -14.44 4.63
CA SER A 70 6.00 -15.60 5.52
C SER A 70 5.15 -15.47 6.79
N GLN A 71 4.64 -14.28 7.11
CA GLN A 71 3.72 -14.08 8.23
C GLN A 71 2.25 -14.39 7.89
N PHE A 72 1.96 -14.71 6.63
CA PHE A 72 0.62 -15.08 6.18
C PHE A 72 0.45 -16.60 6.13
N GLY A 73 -0.79 -17.04 6.23
CA GLY A 73 -1.18 -18.45 6.35
C GLY A 73 -2.50 -18.74 5.66
N ILE A 74 -2.97 -19.97 5.80
CA ILE A 74 -4.31 -20.40 5.37
C ILE A 74 -5.19 -20.39 6.61
N SER A 75 -6.35 -19.74 6.53
CA SER A 75 -7.30 -19.75 7.65
C SER A 75 -7.97 -21.11 7.78
N ALA A 76 -8.25 -21.52 9.02
CA ALA A 76 -9.06 -22.70 9.31
C ALA A 76 -10.58 -22.37 9.31
N ASP A 77 -10.94 -21.10 9.11
CA ASP A 77 -12.33 -20.67 9.03
C ASP A 77 -13.04 -21.26 7.80
N THR A 78 -14.23 -21.79 8.04
CA THR A 78 -15.08 -22.50 7.07
C THR A 78 -16.36 -21.74 6.76
N THR A 79 -16.49 -20.49 7.22
CA THR A 79 -17.68 -19.62 7.01
C THR A 79 -18.04 -19.42 5.54
N GLU A 80 -17.05 -19.39 4.65
CA GLU A 80 -17.25 -19.24 3.20
C GLU A 80 -17.46 -20.58 2.47
N LEU A 81 -17.53 -21.70 3.20
CA LEU A 81 -17.77 -23.02 2.64
C LEU A 81 -19.23 -23.46 2.83
N SER A 82 -19.82 -23.93 1.75
CA SER A 82 -21.13 -24.57 1.71
C SER A 82 -20.97 -26.08 1.54
N LEU A 83 -21.74 -26.86 2.31
CA LEU A 83 -21.68 -28.32 2.27
C LEU A 83 -22.91 -28.88 1.57
N THR A 84 -22.68 -29.88 0.73
CA THR A 84 -23.72 -30.60 0.01
C THR A 84 -23.45 -32.09 0.06
N ASP A 85 -24.52 -32.86 0.12
CA ASP A 85 -24.45 -34.30 -0.07
C ASP A 85 -25.57 -34.72 -1.02
N VAL A 86 -25.24 -35.57 -1.99
CA VAL A 86 -26.18 -35.99 -3.06
C VAL A 86 -27.13 -37.07 -2.57
N ASP A 87 -26.70 -37.86 -1.58
CA ASP A 87 -27.43 -39.02 -1.08
C ASP A 87 -28.34 -38.66 0.11
N GLY A 88 -28.28 -37.41 0.56
CA GLY A 88 -29.11 -36.86 1.64
C GLY A 88 -28.55 -37.15 3.03
N ASP A 89 -27.25 -37.36 3.14
CA ASP A 89 -26.58 -37.60 4.41
C ASP A 89 -26.71 -36.43 5.38
N LEU A 90 -26.84 -36.78 6.66
CA LEU A 90 -27.12 -35.83 7.73
C LEU A 90 -25.86 -35.43 8.50
N SER A 91 -25.94 -34.26 9.14
CA SER A 91 -24.89 -33.72 10.03
C SER A 91 -23.55 -33.56 9.31
N LEU A 92 -23.58 -32.86 8.18
CA LEU A 92 -22.38 -32.55 7.42
C LEU A 92 -21.45 -31.63 8.23
N SER A 93 -20.15 -31.89 8.18
CA SER A 93 -19.13 -31.02 8.74
C SER A 93 -17.91 -30.93 7.82
N VAL A 94 -17.06 -29.93 8.06
CA VAL A 94 -15.92 -29.63 7.20
C VAL A 94 -14.73 -29.13 8.01
N VAL A 95 -13.54 -29.50 7.54
CA VAL A 95 -12.25 -29.09 8.08
C VAL A 95 -11.35 -28.68 6.93
N VAL A 96 -10.70 -27.51 7.05
CA VAL A 96 -9.58 -27.11 6.19
C VAL A 96 -8.30 -27.72 6.78
N ASP A 97 -7.63 -28.62 6.06
CA ASP A 97 -6.40 -29.29 6.53
C ASP A 97 -5.18 -28.38 6.36
N VAL A 98 -5.14 -27.29 7.14
CA VAL A 98 -4.10 -26.25 7.10
C VAL A 98 -2.68 -26.83 7.15
N PRO A 99 -2.35 -27.85 7.98
CA PRO A 99 -1.02 -28.45 8.00
C PRO A 99 -0.57 -29.07 6.66
N ARG A 100 -1.50 -29.48 5.81
CA ARG A 100 -1.22 -29.99 4.45
C ARG A 100 -1.39 -28.93 3.36
N GLY A 101 -1.71 -27.70 3.74
CA GLY A 101 -1.85 -26.58 2.83
C GLY A 101 -0.52 -25.95 2.45
N SER A 102 -0.53 -25.17 1.37
CA SER A 102 0.63 -24.42 0.89
C SER A 102 0.23 -23.05 0.34
N LEU A 103 1.13 -22.08 0.49
CA LEU A 103 1.05 -20.75 -0.08
C LEU A 103 2.15 -20.56 -1.12
N ALA A 104 1.77 -20.19 -2.33
CA ALA A 104 2.70 -19.84 -3.39
C ALA A 104 2.58 -18.35 -3.72
N TRP A 105 3.57 -17.57 -3.27
CA TRP A 105 3.64 -16.15 -3.55
C TRP A 105 4.38 -15.87 -4.86
N SER A 106 3.90 -14.89 -5.61
CA SER A 106 4.53 -14.44 -6.86
C SER A 106 4.32 -12.95 -7.11
N LEU A 107 5.25 -12.37 -7.86
CA LEU A 107 5.13 -11.04 -8.47
C LEU A 107 5.16 -11.24 -9.99
N ASP A 108 4.16 -10.74 -10.70
CA ASP A 108 4.07 -10.88 -12.17
C ASP A 108 4.28 -12.34 -12.65
N SER A 109 3.69 -13.29 -11.92
CA SER A 109 3.82 -14.74 -12.13
C SER A 109 5.20 -15.35 -11.87
N VAL A 110 6.18 -14.57 -11.40
CA VAL A 110 7.49 -15.06 -10.95
C VAL A 110 7.42 -15.42 -9.47
N PRO A 111 7.67 -16.69 -9.08
CA PRO A 111 7.65 -17.09 -7.68
C PRO A 111 8.68 -16.33 -6.83
N LEU A 112 8.29 -15.96 -5.61
CA LEU A 112 9.20 -15.34 -4.65
C LEU A 112 10.25 -16.34 -4.15
N THR A 113 11.48 -15.89 -3.98
CA THR A 113 12.57 -16.68 -3.36
C THR A 113 12.37 -16.81 -1.85
N ALA A 114 13.06 -17.75 -1.21
CA ALA A 114 13.04 -17.90 0.24
C ALA A 114 13.50 -16.63 0.98
N SER A 115 14.47 -15.88 0.43
CA SER A 115 14.88 -14.59 0.99
C SER A 115 13.75 -13.56 0.90
N GLN A 116 13.09 -13.49 -0.25
CA GLN A 116 11.98 -12.58 -0.49
C GLN A 116 10.74 -12.87 0.38
N LEU A 117 10.49 -14.13 0.69
CA LEU A 117 9.40 -14.51 1.60
C LEU A 117 9.63 -14.02 3.04
N ASN A 118 10.89 -13.86 3.45
CA ASN A 118 11.26 -13.52 4.83
C ASN A 118 11.71 -12.06 5.02
N GLN A 119 11.74 -11.26 3.97
CA GLN A 119 12.06 -9.84 4.07
C GLN A 119 10.79 -8.98 4.18
N PRO A 120 10.88 -7.79 4.80
CA PRO A 120 9.77 -6.84 4.83
C PRO A 120 9.32 -6.44 3.42
N PHE A 121 8.01 -6.28 3.20
CA PHE A 121 7.44 -5.91 1.91
C PHE A 121 8.05 -4.64 1.33
N GLN A 122 8.43 -3.67 2.18
CA GLN A 122 9.03 -2.41 1.74
C GLN A 122 10.36 -2.55 0.99
N THR A 123 11.03 -3.70 1.07
CA THR A 123 12.36 -3.91 0.49
C THR A 123 12.28 -3.99 -1.04
N ASP A 124 11.48 -4.92 -1.56
CA ASP A 124 11.40 -5.20 -3.01
C ASP A 124 10.00 -5.00 -3.60
N PHE A 125 8.98 -4.85 -2.74
CA PHE A 125 7.58 -4.94 -3.14
C PHE A 125 6.79 -3.65 -2.92
N ALA A 126 7.40 -2.58 -2.37
CA ALA A 126 6.73 -1.30 -2.19
C ALA A 126 6.08 -0.80 -3.49
N GLY A 127 4.78 -0.49 -3.44
CA GLY A 127 4.00 -0.01 -4.57
C GLY A 127 3.58 -1.08 -5.57
N LYS A 128 3.79 -2.36 -5.27
CA LYS A 128 3.44 -3.49 -6.14
C LYS A 128 2.25 -4.27 -5.58
N THR A 129 1.60 -5.02 -6.46
CA THR A 129 0.59 -6.01 -6.11
C THR A 129 1.16 -7.40 -6.27
N LEU A 130 1.14 -8.19 -5.20
CA LEU A 130 1.57 -9.59 -5.20
C LEU A 130 0.36 -10.51 -5.38
N SER A 131 0.60 -11.67 -5.99
CA SER A 131 -0.36 -12.76 -6.08
C SER A 131 0.05 -13.87 -5.12
N VAL A 132 -0.90 -14.38 -4.34
CA VAL A 132 -0.71 -15.55 -3.49
C VAL A 132 -1.75 -16.60 -3.83
N VAL A 133 -1.28 -17.79 -4.17
CA VAL A 133 -2.13 -18.95 -4.44
C VAL A 133 -2.09 -19.86 -3.21
N LEU A 134 -3.25 -20.06 -2.59
CA LEU A 134 -3.44 -20.99 -1.50
C LEU A 134 -3.93 -22.32 -2.09
N THR A 135 -3.31 -23.43 -1.72
CA THR A 135 -3.79 -24.77 -2.09
C THR A 135 -3.84 -25.64 -0.85
N VAL A 136 -5.01 -26.18 -0.51
CA VAL A 136 -5.22 -26.96 0.72
C VAL A 136 -6.26 -28.07 0.50
N PRO A 137 -6.08 -29.26 1.10
CA PRO A 137 -7.13 -30.26 1.16
C PRO A 137 -8.26 -29.80 2.10
N VAL A 138 -9.50 -29.88 1.63
CA VAL A 138 -10.70 -29.70 2.43
C VAL A 138 -11.31 -31.07 2.68
N ILE A 139 -11.51 -31.41 3.95
CA ILE A 139 -12.07 -32.68 4.40
C ILE A 139 -13.51 -32.44 4.82
N THR A 140 -14.43 -33.13 4.17
CA THR A 140 -15.85 -33.15 4.51
C THR A 140 -16.19 -34.47 5.17
N THR A 141 -17.12 -34.44 6.13
CA THR A 141 -17.62 -35.65 6.79
C THR A 141 -19.12 -35.57 7.00
N SER A 142 -19.75 -36.74 7.09
CA SER A 142 -21.15 -36.95 7.46
C SER A 142 -21.24 -37.97 8.60
N VAL A 143 -22.37 -37.97 9.31
CA VAL A 143 -22.64 -38.98 10.35
C VAL A 143 -23.33 -40.22 9.77
N THR A 144 -23.99 -40.09 8.61
CA THR A 144 -24.67 -41.17 7.88
C THR A 144 -24.02 -41.43 6.53
N GLY A 145 -24.44 -42.52 5.87
CA GLY A 145 -23.98 -42.86 4.52
C GLY A 145 -22.66 -43.64 4.48
N VAL A 146 -22.31 -44.13 3.30
CA VAL A 146 -21.00 -44.73 3.01
C VAL A 146 -20.63 -44.33 1.58
N PRO A 147 -19.50 -43.62 1.37
CA PRO A 147 -18.49 -43.23 2.36
C PRO A 147 -18.88 -42.01 3.21
N THR A 148 -18.52 -41.99 4.50
CA THR A 148 -18.81 -40.88 5.44
C THR A 148 -17.82 -39.71 5.37
N SER A 149 -16.80 -39.77 4.51
CA SER A 149 -15.81 -38.72 4.37
C SER A 149 -15.32 -38.56 2.95
N GLY A 150 -15.12 -37.30 2.56
CA GLY A 150 -14.52 -36.89 1.31
C GLY A 150 -13.32 -35.98 1.56
N THR A 151 -12.40 -35.94 0.59
CA THR A 151 -11.31 -34.96 0.58
C THR A 151 -11.22 -34.36 -0.82
N GLN A 152 -11.25 -33.04 -0.91
CA GLN A 152 -11.15 -32.31 -2.16
C GLN A 152 -10.05 -31.24 -2.07
N PRO A 153 -9.14 -31.13 -3.06
CA PRO A 153 -8.22 -30.02 -3.10
C PRO A 153 -8.98 -28.73 -3.43
N PHE A 154 -8.76 -27.68 -2.64
CA PHE A 154 -9.20 -26.34 -2.95
C PHE A 154 -8.01 -25.49 -3.35
N THR A 155 -8.23 -24.60 -4.31
CA THR A 155 -7.24 -23.60 -4.73
C THR A 155 -7.93 -22.24 -4.84
N GLN A 156 -7.35 -21.24 -4.21
CA GLN A 156 -7.83 -19.86 -4.26
C GLN A 156 -6.65 -18.92 -4.50
N THR A 157 -6.88 -17.86 -5.27
CA THR A 157 -5.88 -16.82 -5.52
C THR A 157 -6.32 -15.53 -4.85
N TYR A 158 -5.38 -14.88 -4.18
CA TYR A 158 -5.53 -13.54 -3.61
C TYR A 158 -4.51 -12.59 -4.22
N ARG A 159 -4.90 -11.32 -4.31
CA ARG A 159 -4.04 -10.18 -4.58
C ARG A 159 -3.78 -9.44 -3.28
N VAL A 160 -2.53 -9.10 -3.05
CA VAL A 160 -2.07 -8.36 -1.87
C VAL A 160 -1.40 -7.09 -2.34
N ASN A 161 -1.94 -5.94 -1.93
CA ASN A 161 -1.45 -4.63 -2.32
C ASN A 161 -0.41 -4.14 -1.32
N VAL A 162 0.82 -3.93 -1.76
CA VAL A 162 1.86 -3.33 -0.93
C VAL A 162 1.86 -1.81 -1.21
N PRO A 163 1.64 -0.96 -0.20
CA PRO A 163 1.66 0.48 -0.41
C PRO A 163 3.05 0.93 -0.87
N ALA A 164 3.12 2.00 -1.66
CA ALA A 164 4.41 2.62 -1.99
C ALA A 164 4.98 3.33 -0.77
N ARG A 165 6.32 3.45 -0.72
CA ARG A 165 6.99 4.21 0.35
C ARG A 165 6.69 5.69 0.19
N PRO A 166 6.47 6.43 1.28
CA PRO A 166 6.38 7.88 1.22
C PRO A 166 7.62 8.50 0.56
N VAL A 167 7.43 9.59 -0.17
CA VAL A 167 8.52 10.34 -0.82
C VAL A 167 8.44 11.83 -0.49
N VAL A 168 9.57 12.51 -0.63
CA VAL A 168 9.67 13.96 -0.55
C VAL A 168 9.65 14.53 -1.96
N ARG A 169 8.63 15.31 -2.30
CA ARG A 169 8.46 15.95 -3.60
C ARG A 169 8.88 17.41 -3.55
N VAL A 170 9.79 17.80 -4.42
CA VAL A 170 10.25 19.19 -4.55
C VAL A 170 10.53 19.52 -6.00
N ASN A 171 9.80 20.50 -6.52
CA ASN A 171 10.03 21.07 -7.85
C ASN A 171 10.18 20.00 -8.96
N GLY A 172 9.17 19.13 -9.09
CA GLY A 172 9.15 18.05 -10.08
C GLY A 172 10.02 16.83 -9.78
N THR A 173 10.84 16.83 -8.72
CA THR A 173 11.72 15.72 -8.35
C THR A 173 11.29 15.06 -7.06
N SER A 174 11.43 13.74 -6.98
CA SER A 174 11.19 12.96 -5.77
C SER A 174 12.52 12.54 -5.14
N PHE A 175 12.65 12.77 -3.84
CA PHE A 175 13.70 12.19 -2.99
C PHE A 175 13.08 11.13 -2.07
N ALA A 176 13.87 10.14 -1.68
CA ALA A 176 13.43 9.16 -0.69
C ALA A 176 13.22 9.83 0.67
N ILE A 177 12.26 9.34 1.47
CA ILE A 177 11.96 9.90 2.80
C ILE A 177 13.12 9.72 3.80
N ASP A 178 14.01 8.76 3.56
CA ASP A 178 15.24 8.52 4.32
C ASP A 178 16.46 9.23 3.70
N SER A 179 16.26 10.04 2.66
CA SER A 179 17.31 10.92 2.15
C SER A 179 17.61 12.04 3.15
N ALA A 180 18.85 12.51 3.17
CA ALA A 180 19.27 13.65 3.99
C ALA A 180 18.76 15.01 3.45
N PHE A 181 17.87 15.02 2.44
CA PHE A 181 17.23 16.23 1.98
C PHE A 181 16.34 16.82 3.10
N PRO A 182 16.12 18.14 3.13
CA PRO A 182 17.06 19.16 2.64
C PRO A 182 18.22 19.37 3.63
N THR A 183 19.39 19.74 3.10
CA THR A 183 20.53 20.26 3.88
C THR A 183 20.75 21.76 3.68
N THR A 184 20.04 22.37 2.74
CA THR A 184 20.03 23.81 2.47
C THR A 184 18.61 24.34 2.62
N GLY A 185 18.46 25.62 2.97
CA GLY A 185 17.13 26.24 3.05
C GLY A 185 17.17 27.72 2.73
N PHE A 186 16.01 28.29 2.48
CA PHE A 186 15.78 29.72 2.32
C PHE A 186 14.32 30.02 2.68
N THR A 187 14.00 31.28 2.97
CA THR A 187 12.64 31.69 3.30
C THR A 187 11.70 31.47 2.11
N GLY A 188 10.60 30.76 2.34
CA GLY A 188 9.64 30.39 1.30
C GLY A 188 9.99 29.10 0.55
N ALA A 189 11.05 28.40 0.93
CA ALA A 189 11.35 27.08 0.37
C ALA A 189 10.25 26.08 0.76
N THR A 190 9.72 25.38 -0.23
CA THR A 190 8.63 24.40 -0.05
C THR A 190 8.94 23.04 -0.66
N PHE A 191 8.53 21.99 0.03
CA PHE A 191 8.45 20.62 -0.48
C PHE A 191 7.21 19.93 0.08
N THR A 192 6.79 18.81 -0.51
CA THR A 192 5.60 18.08 -0.06
C THR A 192 5.93 16.63 0.21
N LEU A 193 5.53 16.11 1.36
CA LEU A 193 5.55 14.68 1.65
C LEU A 193 4.36 14.02 0.96
N TRP A 194 4.60 13.03 0.12
CA TRP A 194 3.56 12.23 -0.54
C TRP A 194 3.45 10.88 0.17
N MET A 195 2.40 10.70 0.98
CA MET A 195 2.30 9.57 1.90
C MET A 195 2.02 8.23 1.19
N ASN A 196 1.44 8.26 -0.01
CA ASN A 196 1.32 7.08 -0.88
C ASN A 196 2.51 6.93 -1.85
N GLY A 197 3.53 7.78 -1.77
CA GLY A 197 4.67 7.77 -2.70
C GLY A 197 4.40 8.33 -4.10
N VAL A 198 3.16 8.67 -4.45
CA VAL A 198 2.73 9.00 -5.82
C VAL A 198 2.15 10.40 -5.94
N ASP A 199 1.35 10.85 -4.97
CA ASP A 199 0.70 12.16 -4.95
C ASP A 199 0.24 12.53 -3.53
N THR A 200 -0.62 13.55 -3.41
CA THR A 200 -1.14 14.04 -2.12
C THR A 200 -2.50 13.43 -1.74
N GLN A 201 -3.08 12.50 -2.50
CA GLN A 201 -4.45 12.05 -2.29
C GLN A 201 -4.69 11.37 -0.94
N THR A 202 -3.64 10.83 -0.32
CA THR A 202 -3.74 10.17 0.99
C THR A 202 -3.25 11.05 2.15
N ASN A 203 -2.79 12.28 1.88
CA ASN A 203 -2.22 13.15 2.91
C ASN A 203 -3.27 13.68 3.89
N ASP A 204 -4.55 13.74 3.49
CA ASP A 204 -5.69 14.14 4.30
C ASP A 204 -6.02 13.13 5.41
N ARG A 205 -5.55 11.88 5.26
CA ARG A 205 -5.67 10.82 6.28
C ARG A 205 -4.70 11.01 7.45
N TYR A 206 -3.90 12.07 7.45
CA TYR A 206 -2.89 12.34 8.47
C TYR A 206 -3.08 13.71 9.11
N ILE A 207 -2.83 13.76 10.42
CA ILE A 207 -2.66 14.99 11.18
C ILE A 207 -1.18 15.35 11.14
N TRP A 208 -0.87 16.57 10.72
CA TRP A 208 0.50 17.02 10.48
C TRP A 208 0.99 17.95 11.58
N ALA A 209 2.24 17.76 12.01
CA ALA A 209 2.91 18.63 12.97
C ALA A 209 4.38 18.82 12.61
N SER A 210 4.95 19.96 13.02
CA SER A 210 6.38 20.27 12.99
C SER A 210 6.84 20.56 14.40
N ASN A 211 8.04 20.10 14.77
CA ASN A 211 8.64 20.44 16.06
C ASN A 211 9.31 21.83 16.08
N GLN A 212 9.43 22.51 14.94
CA GLN A 212 10.09 23.81 14.82
C GLN A 212 9.10 24.92 14.43
N PRO A 213 9.14 26.10 15.08
CA PRO A 213 8.19 27.20 14.82
C PRO A 213 8.45 27.95 13.51
N TRP A 214 9.67 27.84 12.95
CA TRP A 214 10.07 28.42 11.66
C TRP A 214 9.76 27.50 10.48
N VAL A 215 9.00 26.42 10.72
CA VAL A 215 8.55 25.46 9.71
C VAL A 215 7.05 25.22 9.87
N SER A 216 6.27 25.53 8.83
CA SER A 216 4.85 25.20 8.78
C SER A 216 4.62 23.93 7.95
N VAL A 217 3.65 23.11 8.35
CA VAL A 217 3.20 21.96 7.56
C VAL A 217 1.69 21.95 7.43
N LEU A 218 1.19 21.87 6.19
CA LEU A 218 -0.24 21.82 5.88
C LEU A 218 -0.48 20.81 4.76
N GLY A 219 -1.31 19.78 5.01
CA GLY A 219 -1.60 18.73 4.02
C GLY A 219 -0.34 18.03 3.49
N GLY A 220 0.71 17.92 4.31
CA GLY A 220 2.01 17.38 3.94
C GLY A 220 2.94 18.34 3.19
N GLN A 221 2.48 19.54 2.80
CA GLN A 221 3.36 20.58 2.28
C GLN A 221 4.08 21.27 3.43
N VAL A 222 5.41 21.20 3.41
CA VAL A 222 6.31 21.82 4.36
C VAL A 222 6.85 23.11 3.77
N THR A 223 6.80 24.20 4.53
CA THR A 223 7.34 25.51 4.15
C THR A 223 8.30 26.02 5.22
N LEU A 224 9.49 26.45 4.80
CA LEU A 224 10.47 27.09 5.68
C LEU A 224 10.17 28.61 5.72
N THR A 225 9.82 29.15 6.90
CA THR A 225 9.30 30.53 7.03
C THR A 225 10.33 31.51 7.58
N ALA A 226 11.36 31.04 8.27
CA ALA A 226 12.43 31.88 8.81
C ALA A 226 13.75 31.12 8.94
N THR A 227 14.85 31.87 9.03
CA THR A 227 16.19 31.32 9.26
C THR A 227 16.27 30.64 10.64
N PRO A 228 16.70 29.37 10.73
CA PRO A 228 16.95 28.74 12.02
C PRO A 228 18.24 29.19 12.68
N THR A 229 18.44 28.74 13.92
CA THR A 229 19.73 28.81 14.62
C THR A 229 20.41 27.43 14.59
N THR A 230 21.67 27.35 15.02
CA THR A 230 22.37 26.08 15.20
C THR A 230 21.62 25.09 16.08
N ALA A 231 20.91 25.60 17.10
CA ALA A 231 20.13 24.78 18.03
C ALA A 231 18.79 24.30 17.45
N THR A 232 18.25 24.99 16.43
CA THR A 232 16.90 24.75 15.90
C THR A 232 16.87 24.27 14.45
N ARG A 233 18.04 24.05 13.82
CA ARG A 233 18.19 23.65 12.41
C ARG A 233 17.76 22.20 12.09
N THR A 234 17.51 21.39 13.11
CA THR A 234 16.98 20.02 12.96
C THR A 234 15.47 20.02 13.14
N VAL A 235 14.76 19.56 12.12
CA VAL A 235 13.31 19.55 12.03
C VAL A 235 12.83 18.11 11.95
N THR A 236 11.77 17.81 12.70
CA THR A 236 10.99 16.58 12.59
C THR A 236 9.57 16.96 12.24
N ILE A 237 9.12 16.49 11.08
CA ILE A 237 7.72 16.52 10.66
C ILE A 237 7.09 15.20 11.07
N THR A 238 5.92 15.27 11.71
CA THR A 238 5.16 14.12 12.17
C THR A 238 3.83 14.06 11.43
N ALA A 239 3.52 12.91 10.83
CA ALA A 239 2.25 12.58 10.20
C ALA A 239 1.58 11.45 11.00
N THR A 240 0.55 11.80 11.77
CA THR A 240 -0.21 10.85 12.61
C THR A 240 -1.45 10.36 11.87
N PRO A 241 -1.61 9.05 11.62
CA PRO A 241 -2.80 8.52 10.94
C PRO A 241 -4.08 8.82 11.73
N THR A 242 -5.10 9.34 11.05
CA THR A 242 -6.43 9.62 11.64
C THR A 242 -7.18 8.35 12.01
N ALA A 243 -6.94 7.25 11.30
CA ALA A 243 -7.51 5.93 11.60
C ALA A 243 -6.84 5.22 12.80
N GLY A 244 -5.84 5.84 13.43
CA GLY A 244 -4.99 5.21 14.44
C GLY A 244 -3.80 4.45 13.85
N GLY A 245 -2.84 4.10 14.70
CA GLY A 245 -1.58 3.46 14.31
C GLY A 245 -0.34 4.32 14.58
N PRO A 246 0.86 3.80 14.26
CA PRO A 246 2.11 4.51 14.50
C PRO A 246 2.23 5.73 13.58
N ALA A 247 2.74 6.84 14.13
CA ALA A 247 3.03 8.04 13.36
C ALA A 247 4.23 7.80 12.42
N VAL A 248 4.17 8.43 11.24
CA VAL A 248 5.31 8.49 10.31
C VAL A 248 6.06 9.79 10.58
N THR A 249 7.38 9.70 10.76
CA THR A 249 8.23 10.86 11.00
C THR A 249 9.23 11.06 9.88
N TYR A 250 9.45 12.32 9.49
CA TYR A 250 10.48 12.73 8.57
C TYR A 250 11.38 13.77 9.24
N THR A 251 12.67 13.47 9.36
CA THR A 251 13.63 14.32 10.06
C THR A 251 14.73 14.76 9.11
N PHE A 252 14.99 16.07 9.08
CA PHE A 252 16.07 16.68 8.29
C PHE A 252 16.83 17.71 9.11
N SER A 253 18.04 18.05 8.67
CA SER A 253 18.88 19.05 9.33
C SER A 253 19.53 19.97 8.31
N LEU A 254 19.27 21.26 8.43
CA LEU A 254 19.89 22.25 7.56
C LEU A 254 21.34 22.51 7.99
N ALA A 255 22.23 22.65 7.02
CA ALA A 255 23.63 23.04 7.20
C ALA A 255 23.90 24.45 6.67
N ARG A 256 23.08 24.94 5.73
CA ARG A 256 23.26 26.24 5.08
C ARG A 256 21.93 26.93 4.86
N TRP A 257 21.90 28.24 5.08
CA TRP A 257 20.77 29.09 4.78
C TRP A 257 21.11 30.12 3.71
N PHE A 258 20.31 30.17 2.65
CA PHE A 258 20.50 31.06 1.51
C PHE A 258 19.56 32.26 1.58
N MET A 259 20.06 33.40 1.10
CA MET A 259 19.33 34.66 0.99
C MET A 259 19.67 35.35 -0.33
N SER A 260 18.66 35.77 -1.08
CA SER A 260 18.85 36.64 -2.25
C SER A 260 18.66 38.11 -1.87
N ASN A 261 19.31 39.02 -2.61
CA ASN A 261 18.98 40.45 -2.58
C ASN A 261 17.85 40.77 -3.59
N GLY A 262 16.81 39.91 -3.62
CA GLY A 262 15.73 39.99 -4.59
C GLY A 262 16.23 40.05 -6.04
N LEU A 263 15.64 40.98 -6.81
CA LEU A 263 15.96 41.19 -8.22
C LEU A 263 17.01 42.28 -8.47
N THR A 264 17.83 42.62 -7.47
CA THR A 264 18.91 43.60 -7.63
C THR A 264 20.16 42.94 -8.21
N LYS A 265 20.65 43.49 -9.34
CA LYS A 265 21.91 43.09 -9.96
C LYS A 265 23.05 44.01 -9.51
N SER A 266 24.23 43.42 -9.30
CA SER A 266 25.44 44.15 -8.94
C SER A 266 26.67 43.43 -9.51
N ASP A 267 27.81 44.12 -9.51
CA ASP A 267 29.11 43.47 -9.72
C ASP A 267 29.43 42.51 -8.55
N GLY A 268 30.46 41.68 -8.74
CA GLY A 268 30.83 40.67 -7.75
C GLY A 268 31.30 41.26 -6.42
N SER A 269 32.07 42.35 -6.44
CA SER A 269 32.59 42.97 -5.21
C SER A 269 31.47 43.63 -4.38
N THR A 270 30.53 44.29 -5.05
CA THR A 270 29.34 44.88 -4.42
C THR A 270 28.45 43.79 -3.84
N SER A 271 28.30 42.66 -4.53
CA SER A 271 27.57 41.48 -4.04
C SER A 271 28.20 40.93 -2.74
N ASP A 272 29.53 40.83 -2.67
CA ASP A 272 30.24 40.34 -1.48
C ASP A 272 30.09 41.30 -0.28
N ALA A 273 30.21 42.61 -0.55
CA ALA A 273 30.02 43.64 0.47
C ALA A 273 28.59 43.62 1.03
N TRP A 274 27.59 43.41 0.17
CA TRP A 274 26.21 43.26 0.60
C TRP A 274 26.03 42.01 1.48
N CYS A 275 26.54 40.84 1.06
CA CYS A 275 26.49 39.63 1.88
C CYS A 275 27.15 39.84 3.25
N SER A 276 28.31 40.50 3.28
CA SER A 276 29.04 40.79 4.52
C SER A 276 28.21 41.69 5.45
N THR A 277 27.47 42.66 4.90
CA THR A 277 26.55 43.53 5.66
C THR A 277 25.38 42.75 6.26
N GLN A 278 24.97 41.64 5.64
CA GLN A 278 23.97 40.72 6.18
C GLN A 278 24.53 39.68 7.17
N GLY A 279 25.83 39.77 7.52
CA GLY A 279 26.50 38.76 8.35
C GLY A 279 26.67 37.40 7.64
N ALA A 280 26.68 37.41 6.31
CA ALA A 280 26.77 36.24 5.45
C ALA A 280 27.96 36.35 4.48
N GLN A 281 28.12 35.38 3.59
CA GLN A 281 29.11 35.42 2.50
C GLN A 281 28.49 35.00 1.18
N ALA A 282 29.10 35.36 0.05
CA ALA A 282 28.75 34.73 -1.22
C ALA A 282 29.04 33.21 -1.16
N PRO A 283 28.18 32.35 -1.72
CA PRO A 283 28.37 30.90 -1.65
C PRO A 283 29.48 30.40 -2.58
N THR A 284 30.09 29.26 -2.27
CA THR A 284 30.90 28.54 -3.27
C THR A 284 30.01 28.03 -4.40
N ARG A 285 30.56 27.86 -5.61
CA ARG A 285 29.89 27.23 -6.74
C ARG A 285 29.32 25.87 -6.38
N GLN A 286 30.07 25.05 -5.63
CA GLN A 286 29.64 23.73 -5.17
C GLN A 286 28.51 23.79 -4.15
N GLY A 287 28.40 24.90 -3.40
CA GLY A 287 27.27 25.13 -2.51
C GLY A 287 25.98 25.48 -3.25
N VAL A 288 26.09 25.95 -4.50
CA VAL A 288 24.93 26.37 -5.32
C VAL A 288 24.52 25.32 -6.34
N THR A 289 25.46 24.69 -7.04
CA THR A 289 25.17 23.73 -8.11
C THR A 289 26.16 22.57 -8.12
N SER A 290 25.71 21.42 -8.64
CA SER A 290 26.58 20.28 -8.98
C SER A 290 27.23 20.42 -10.36
N ASP A 291 26.86 21.43 -11.15
CA ASP A 291 27.37 21.61 -12.50
C ASP A 291 28.88 21.93 -12.50
N ILE A 292 29.61 21.20 -13.34
CA ILE A 292 31.03 21.37 -13.61
C ILE A 292 31.31 21.76 -15.08
N GLY A 293 30.28 22.15 -15.83
CA GLY A 293 30.32 22.47 -17.26
C GLY A 293 29.57 21.47 -18.16
N SER A 294 28.76 20.58 -17.57
CA SER A 294 28.04 19.50 -18.26
C SER A 294 26.54 19.48 -17.96
N GLY A 295 26.04 20.50 -17.25
CA GLY A 295 24.68 20.56 -16.75
C GLY A 295 24.58 20.12 -15.28
N ALA A 296 23.68 20.75 -14.54
CA ALA A 296 23.43 20.42 -13.14
C ALA A 296 22.54 19.18 -13.02
N THR A 297 22.74 18.46 -11.91
CA THR A 297 21.91 17.31 -11.50
C THR A 297 21.21 17.61 -10.19
N ARG A 298 19.99 17.09 -10.04
CA ARG A 298 19.27 17.13 -8.76
C ARG A 298 19.95 16.22 -7.75
N GLY A 299 20.08 16.67 -6.51
CA GLY A 299 20.83 15.97 -5.46
C GLY A 299 20.94 16.79 -4.18
N THR A 300 21.18 16.11 -3.06
CA THR A 300 21.36 16.73 -1.74
C THR A 300 22.71 17.44 -1.63
N GLY A 301 22.78 18.58 -0.95
CA GLY A 301 24.03 19.26 -0.58
C GLY A 301 24.30 20.61 -1.24
N SER A 302 23.53 21.00 -2.26
CA SER A 302 23.63 22.29 -2.95
C SER A 302 22.26 22.92 -3.16
N LEU A 303 22.18 24.26 -3.22
CA LEU A 303 20.91 24.99 -3.36
C LEU A 303 20.09 24.50 -4.58
N TRP A 304 20.65 24.60 -5.77
CA TRP A 304 19.94 24.22 -6.99
C TRP A 304 19.74 22.69 -7.08
N GLY A 305 20.69 21.89 -6.60
CA GLY A 305 20.54 20.43 -6.57
C GLY A 305 19.32 20.00 -5.76
N GLU A 306 19.12 20.62 -4.60
CA GLU A 306 18.01 20.31 -3.69
C GLU A 306 16.69 20.88 -4.20
N TRP A 307 16.66 22.16 -4.54
CA TRP A 307 15.42 22.90 -4.78
C TRP A 307 15.08 23.05 -6.27
N GLY A 308 16.03 22.85 -7.17
CA GLY A 308 15.84 23.02 -8.61
C GLY A 308 15.69 24.48 -9.03
N SER A 309 14.89 24.71 -10.09
CA SER A 309 14.65 26.04 -10.66
C SER A 309 14.11 27.03 -9.62
N MET A 310 14.91 28.05 -9.29
CA MET A 310 14.58 29.02 -8.24
C MET A 310 13.37 29.92 -8.55
N PRO A 311 13.08 30.32 -9.80
CA PRO A 311 11.85 31.05 -10.15
C PRO A 311 10.54 30.42 -9.66
N ASN A 312 10.54 29.11 -9.37
CA ASN A 312 9.35 28.41 -8.88
C ASN A 312 9.02 28.73 -7.40
N TYR A 313 9.89 29.47 -6.70
CA TYR A 313 9.72 29.85 -5.29
C TYR A 313 9.35 31.33 -5.09
N GLY A 314 8.85 31.98 -6.14
CA GLY A 314 8.27 33.33 -6.07
C GLY A 314 9.13 34.42 -6.72
N SER A 315 8.59 35.63 -6.72
CA SER A 315 9.11 36.77 -7.49
C SER A 315 10.46 37.33 -7.04
N GLN A 316 10.98 36.88 -5.89
CA GLN A 316 12.30 37.26 -5.38
C GLN A 316 13.45 36.46 -6.03
N TRP A 317 13.10 35.46 -6.85
CA TRP A 317 14.06 34.58 -7.51
C TRP A 317 13.97 34.76 -9.03
N SER A 318 15.10 35.15 -9.62
CA SER A 318 15.30 35.14 -11.06
C SER A 318 15.83 33.78 -11.52
N GLY A 319 15.58 33.42 -12.78
CA GLY A 319 16.16 32.22 -13.41
C GLY A 319 17.55 32.47 -14.02
N ASP A 320 17.96 33.73 -14.03
CA ASP A 320 19.22 34.23 -14.57
C ASP A 320 20.39 33.95 -13.57
N TYR A 321 21.55 34.54 -13.84
CA TYR A 321 22.79 34.27 -13.10
C TYR A 321 22.88 34.97 -11.75
N TYR A 322 23.30 34.20 -10.74
CA TYR A 322 23.67 34.69 -9.41
C TYR A 322 25.16 34.49 -9.16
N TRP A 323 25.76 35.43 -8.44
CA TRP A 323 27.18 35.36 -8.09
C TRP A 323 27.50 34.22 -7.11
N THR A 324 28.64 33.58 -7.34
CA THR A 324 29.32 32.71 -6.36
C THR A 324 30.64 33.36 -5.96
N LYS A 325 31.29 32.91 -4.88
CA LYS A 325 32.56 33.51 -4.42
C LYS A 325 33.80 33.06 -5.20
N ASP A 326 33.71 31.97 -5.96
CA ASP A 326 34.87 31.35 -6.56
C ASP A 326 35.37 32.15 -7.78
N MET A 327 36.70 32.25 -7.88
CA MET A 327 37.40 32.85 -9.01
C MET A 327 38.14 31.78 -9.80
N ALA A 328 38.10 31.86 -11.13
CA ALA A 328 38.93 31.04 -12.00
C ALA A 328 40.32 31.66 -12.18
N LEU A 329 41.27 30.83 -12.61
CA LEU A 329 42.65 31.26 -12.92
C LEU A 329 42.71 32.38 -13.98
N SER A 330 41.67 32.51 -14.81
CA SER A 330 41.54 33.58 -15.81
C SER A 330 41.17 34.95 -15.22
N GLY A 331 40.98 35.07 -13.91
CA GLY A 331 40.48 36.28 -13.25
C GLY A 331 38.97 36.52 -13.44
N LYS A 332 38.27 35.60 -14.11
CA LYS A 332 36.81 35.58 -14.19
C LYS A 332 36.21 34.95 -12.94
N ARG A 333 35.00 35.38 -12.60
CA ARG A 333 34.24 34.90 -11.45
C ARG A 333 33.15 33.92 -11.88
N TYR A 334 32.90 32.91 -11.06
CA TYR A 334 31.83 31.94 -11.31
C TYR A 334 30.46 32.51 -10.94
N SER A 335 29.46 32.18 -11.74
CA SER A 335 28.05 32.47 -11.50
C SER A 335 27.20 31.24 -11.86
N VAL A 336 25.98 31.18 -11.34
CA VAL A 336 25.06 30.05 -11.59
C VAL A 336 23.73 30.56 -12.09
N GLY A 337 23.29 30.06 -13.26
CA GLY A 337 21.98 30.32 -13.84
C GLY A 337 20.92 29.49 -13.14
N MET A 338 19.97 30.14 -12.47
CA MET A 338 19.06 29.46 -11.54
C MET A 338 17.88 28.73 -12.18
N THR A 339 17.64 28.87 -13.48
CA THR A 339 16.66 28.02 -14.20
C THR A 339 17.13 26.57 -14.28
N TYR A 340 18.40 26.36 -14.63
CA TYR A 340 18.97 25.04 -14.95
C TYR A 340 20.16 24.64 -14.08
N GLY A 341 20.54 25.48 -13.12
CA GLY A 341 21.72 25.28 -12.28
C GLY A 341 23.03 25.42 -13.05
N SER A 342 23.00 26.07 -14.21
CA SER A 342 24.12 26.10 -15.15
C SER A 342 25.26 26.95 -14.65
N LEU A 343 26.47 26.39 -14.65
CA LEU A 343 27.67 27.11 -14.26
C LEU A 343 28.13 28.04 -15.40
N ASN A 344 28.49 29.27 -15.07
CA ASN A 344 29.02 30.25 -16.00
C ASN A 344 30.22 31.00 -15.42
N LEU A 345 31.01 31.61 -16.30
CA LEU A 345 32.20 32.41 -15.98
C LEU A 345 32.07 33.80 -16.61
N SER A 346 32.23 34.85 -15.80
CA SER A 346 32.05 36.22 -16.27
C SER A 346 33.08 37.17 -15.66
N LEU A 347 33.22 38.35 -16.27
CA LEU A 347 34.06 39.40 -15.69
C LEU A 347 33.47 39.81 -14.34
N PRO A 348 34.29 40.08 -13.31
CA PRO A 348 33.78 40.50 -12.00
C PRO A 348 32.91 41.76 -12.02
N SER A 349 33.06 42.61 -13.06
CA SER A 349 32.26 43.82 -13.29
C SER A 349 30.90 43.57 -13.95
N THR A 350 30.58 42.35 -14.38
CA THR A 350 29.27 42.00 -14.93
C THR A 350 28.18 42.17 -13.86
N LEU A 351 26.97 42.58 -14.25
CA LEU A 351 25.87 42.75 -13.31
C LEU A 351 25.03 41.47 -13.23
N TYR A 352 25.11 40.78 -12.09
CA TYR A 352 24.34 39.58 -11.78
C TYR A 352 23.67 39.69 -10.42
N TYR A 353 22.70 38.81 -10.16
CA TYR A 353 21.95 38.83 -8.91
C TYR A 353 22.82 38.41 -7.73
N THR A 354 22.57 39.02 -6.57
CA THR A 354 23.30 38.70 -5.33
C THR A 354 22.67 37.50 -4.62
N LEU A 355 23.51 36.51 -4.28
CA LEU A 355 23.16 35.37 -3.44
C LEU A 355 24.14 35.29 -2.28
N CYS A 356 23.62 35.13 -1.07
CA CYS A 356 24.39 34.95 0.14
C CYS A 356 24.05 33.64 0.81
N VAL A 357 24.97 33.16 1.63
CA VAL A 357 24.82 31.96 2.44
C VAL A 357 25.39 32.14 3.83
N THR A 358 24.69 31.59 4.81
CA THR A 358 25.12 31.47 6.21
C THR A 358 25.21 29.99 6.58
N ALA A 359 26.25 29.60 7.31
CA ALA A 359 26.35 28.26 7.89
C ALA A 359 25.51 28.18 9.17
N LEU A 360 24.85 27.04 9.38
CA LEU A 360 23.94 26.82 10.51
C LEU A 360 24.52 25.90 11.57
#